data_AF-A0A9P8Y4A0-F1
#
_entry.id   AF-A0A9P8Y4A0-F1
#
_cell.length_a   1.000
_cell.length_b   1.000
_cell.length_c   1.000
_cell.angle_alpha   90.00
_cell.angle_beta   90.00
_cell.angle_gamma   90.00
#
_symmetry.space_group_name_H-M   'P 1'
#
loop_
_entity.id
_entity.type
_entity.pdbx_description
1 polymer ?
#
loop_
_entity_poly.entity_id
_entity_poly.type
_entity_poly.pdbx_seq_one_letter_code
_entity_poly.pdbx_strand_id
1 'polypeptide(L)'
;MLPRPAPSNLLLLLLSASPLTSTSPTPKPQPEPGRVGDLLGTVVKLVGKLPLNKPPPDILWTPNPSPQCAAVNGGELTCCQATLAGDLPLLVYLAETYGYELNPNDVNGIYCGVLPVSSCPGVKLCCQVTALNPLLSLFCQDPPL
;
A
#
# COMPACT_ATOMS: atom_id res chain seq x y z
N MET A 1 46.19 34.39 35.56
CA MET A 1 46.13 33.28 36.53
C MET A 1 46.47 31.98 35.80
N LEU A 2 47.64 31.40 36.07
CA LEU A 2 47.99 29.97 35.86
C LEU A 2 47.97 29.30 37.27
N PRO A 3 48.02 27.95 37.46
CA PRO A 3 47.77 26.79 36.57
C PRO A 3 46.92 25.63 37.20
N ARG A 4 46.74 24.55 36.40
CA ARG A 4 46.40 23.11 36.64
C ARG A 4 46.65 22.49 38.05
N PRO A 5 46.03 21.33 38.45
CA PRO A 5 46.12 20.04 37.71
C PRO A 5 44.98 18.99 37.86
N ALA A 6 45.07 17.92 37.06
CA ALA A 6 44.40 16.64 37.23
C ALA A 6 45.23 15.69 38.14
N PRO A 7 44.62 14.64 38.70
CA PRO A 7 44.96 13.25 38.30
C PRO A 7 43.68 12.36 38.23
N SER A 8 43.51 11.44 37.27
CA SER A 8 44.21 10.15 37.06
C SER A 8 44.07 9.16 38.22
N ASN A 9 43.17 8.18 38.07
CA ASN A 9 43.19 6.82 38.63
C ASN A 9 42.03 6.06 37.95
N LEU A 10 42.29 5.29 36.88
CA LEU A 10 42.70 3.88 36.93
C LEU A 10 41.66 3.01 37.65
N LEU A 11 40.72 2.43 36.89
CA LEU A 11 40.05 1.20 37.34
C LEU A 11 40.13 0.15 36.24
N LEU A 12 40.83 -0.92 36.60
CA LEU A 12 41.18 -2.08 35.79
C LEU A 12 39.94 -2.86 35.33
N LEU A 13 40.13 -3.49 34.17
CA LEU A 13 39.43 -4.68 33.67
C LEU A 13 39.11 -5.69 34.78
N LEU A 14 37.88 -6.20 34.79
CA LEU A 14 37.60 -7.60 35.14
C LEU A 14 36.46 -8.13 34.26
N LEU A 15 36.84 -8.94 33.28
CA LEU A 15 35.97 -9.92 32.64
C LEU A 15 35.49 -10.90 33.71
N SER A 16 34.18 -11.05 33.87
CA SER A 16 33.58 -12.23 34.48
C SER A 16 32.38 -12.67 33.66
N ALA A 17 32.65 -13.61 32.76
CA ALA A 17 31.65 -14.39 32.06
C ALA A 17 30.77 -15.11 33.11
N SER A 18 29.51 -14.73 33.20
CA SER A 18 28.52 -15.48 33.97
C SER A 18 27.88 -16.53 33.05
N PRO A 19 27.84 -17.81 33.45
CA PRO A 19 27.27 -18.88 32.64
C PRO A 19 25.75 -18.74 32.53
N LEU A 20 25.25 -18.75 31.29
CA LEU A 20 23.82 -18.91 30.99
C LEU A 20 23.36 -20.26 31.52
N THR A 21 22.57 -20.24 32.58
CA THR A 21 21.82 -21.39 33.08
C THR A 21 20.70 -21.73 32.09
N SER A 22 20.75 -22.98 31.63
CA SER A 22 19.72 -23.63 30.82
C SER A 22 18.40 -23.67 31.59
N THR A 23 17.39 -22.95 31.10
CA THR A 23 15.99 -23.13 31.49
C THR A 23 15.21 -23.46 30.22
N SER A 24 14.76 -24.71 30.12
CA SER A 24 13.85 -25.15 29.06
C SER A 24 12.50 -24.44 29.20
N PRO A 25 12.01 -23.72 28.18
CA PRO A 25 10.62 -23.28 28.14
C PRO A 25 9.74 -24.43 27.63
N THR A 26 8.66 -24.66 28.37
CA THR A 26 7.49 -25.50 28.10
C THR A 26 7.02 -25.41 26.63
N PRO A 27 6.51 -26.50 26.00
CA PRO A 27 5.98 -26.44 24.64
C PRO A 27 4.87 -25.39 24.51
N LYS A 28 5.07 -24.42 23.63
CA LYS A 28 4.05 -23.45 23.22
C LYS A 28 2.86 -24.20 22.62
N PRO A 29 1.60 -23.83 22.92
CA PRO A 29 0.44 -24.29 22.16
C PRO A 29 0.65 -23.95 20.69
N GLN A 30 0.73 -24.97 19.85
CA GLN A 30 0.82 -24.81 18.41
C GLN A 30 -0.55 -24.34 17.91
N PRO A 31 -0.65 -23.22 17.16
CA PRO A 31 -1.90 -22.85 16.52
C PRO A 31 -2.30 -23.98 15.58
N GLU A 32 -3.48 -24.57 15.77
CA GLU A 32 -4.05 -25.47 14.76
C GLU A 32 -4.16 -24.69 13.44
N PRO A 33 -3.82 -25.30 12.28
CA PRO A 33 -4.01 -24.66 10.98
C PRO A 33 -5.48 -24.27 10.81
N GLY A 34 -5.76 -22.99 11.05
CA GLY A 34 -7.10 -22.45 10.92
C GLY A 34 -7.58 -22.62 9.49
N ARG A 35 -8.83 -23.06 9.34
CA ARG A 35 -9.63 -23.20 8.10
C ARG A 35 -9.60 -21.98 7.16
N VAL A 36 -9.02 -20.86 7.58
CA VAL A 36 -8.74 -19.68 6.76
C VAL A 36 -7.76 -19.97 5.63
N GLY A 37 -6.77 -20.85 5.85
CA GLY A 37 -5.80 -21.24 4.82
C GLY A 37 -6.46 -21.99 3.67
N ASP A 38 -7.44 -22.84 3.96
CA ASP A 38 -8.20 -23.58 2.95
C ASP A 38 -9.18 -22.69 2.18
N LEU A 39 -9.79 -21.70 2.85
CA LEU A 39 -10.67 -20.76 2.17
C LEU A 39 -9.87 -19.84 1.23
N LEU A 40 -8.74 -19.30 1.71
CA LEU A 40 -7.81 -18.52 0.89
C LEU A 40 -7.25 -19.37 -0.26
N GLY A 41 -6.84 -20.61 0.01
CA GLY A 41 -6.32 -21.51 -1.03
C GLY A 41 -7.37 -21.89 -2.08
N THR A 42 -8.65 -21.96 -1.70
CA THR A 42 -9.75 -22.24 -2.63
C THR A 42 -10.12 -21.00 -3.44
N VAL A 43 -10.14 -19.81 -2.83
CA VAL A 43 -10.35 -18.54 -3.54
C VAL A 43 -9.21 -18.30 -4.52
N VAL A 44 -7.95 -18.45 -4.11
CA VAL A 44 -6.76 -18.30 -4.99
C VAL A 44 -6.80 -19.27 -6.19
N LYS A 45 -7.26 -20.51 -5.99
CA LYS A 45 -7.40 -21.50 -7.08
C LYS A 45 -8.58 -21.22 -8.02
N LEU A 46 -9.63 -20.56 -7.54
CA LEU A 46 -10.78 -20.15 -8.34
C LEU A 46 -10.46 -18.87 -9.14
N VAL A 47 -9.72 -17.94 -8.51
CA VAL A 47 -9.21 -16.70 -9.09
C VAL A 47 -8.20 -16.97 -10.20
N GLY A 48 -7.24 -17.87 -10.00
CA GLY A 48 -6.22 -18.23 -11.01
C GLY A 48 -6.76 -18.92 -12.28
N LYS A 49 -8.09 -19.12 -12.40
CA LYS A 49 -8.75 -19.67 -13.59
C LYS A 49 -9.63 -18.66 -14.34
N LEU A 50 -9.81 -17.45 -13.79
CA LEU A 50 -10.42 -16.35 -14.53
C LEU A 50 -9.37 -15.79 -15.48
N PRO A 51 -9.72 -15.45 -16.74
CA PRO A 51 -8.79 -14.77 -17.65
C PRO A 51 -8.60 -13.31 -17.16
N LEU A 52 -7.78 -13.14 -16.12
CA LEU A 52 -7.55 -11.89 -15.38
C LEU A 52 -6.68 -10.87 -16.13
N ASN A 53 -6.18 -11.22 -17.33
CA ASN A 53 -5.39 -10.34 -18.18
C ASN A 53 -6.24 -9.39 -19.05
N LYS A 54 -7.39 -8.94 -18.56
CA LYS A 54 -8.23 -8.00 -19.30
C LYS A 54 -8.14 -6.60 -18.68
N PRO A 55 -8.03 -5.54 -19.51
CA PRO A 55 -8.19 -4.19 -18.99
C PRO A 55 -9.57 -4.05 -18.33
N PRO A 56 -9.74 -3.09 -17.40
CA PRO A 56 -11.04 -2.76 -16.84
C PRO A 56 -12.10 -2.57 -17.94
N PRO A 57 -13.34 -3.01 -17.73
CA PRO A 57 -14.43 -2.78 -18.68
C PRO A 57 -14.60 -1.29 -19.01
N ASP A 58 -14.94 -0.96 -20.27
CA ASP A 58 -15.07 0.41 -20.78
C ASP A 58 -15.93 1.33 -19.90
N ILE A 59 -16.96 0.78 -19.24
CA ILE A 59 -17.86 1.51 -18.34
C ILE A 59 -17.17 2.07 -17.08
N LEU A 60 -16.00 1.54 -16.70
CA LEU A 60 -15.27 2.00 -15.52
C LEU A 60 -14.37 3.20 -15.83
N TRP A 61 -13.96 3.37 -17.07
CA TRP A 61 -13.06 4.43 -17.49
C TRP A 61 -13.73 5.80 -17.35
N THR A 62 -12.92 6.83 -17.13
CA THR A 62 -13.43 8.19 -17.02
C THR A 62 -14.09 8.62 -18.34
N PRO A 63 -15.32 9.16 -18.29
CA PRO A 63 -15.92 9.83 -19.44
C PRO A 63 -15.41 11.28 -19.60
N ASN A 64 -14.64 11.80 -18.64
CA ASN A 64 -14.25 13.21 -18.55
C ASN A 64 -12.71 13.37 -18.49
N PRO A 65 -11.96 12.95 -19.52
CA PRO A 65 -10.52 13.16 -19.56
C PRO A 65 -10.20 14.66 -19.50
N SER A 66 -9.15 15.02 -18.75
CA SER A 66 -8.78 16.42 -18.53
C SER A 66 -7.56 16.83 -19.37
N PRO A 67 -7.47 18.09 -19.84
CA PRO A 67 -6.31 18.55 -20.61
C PRO A 67 -4.97 18.37 -19.86
N GLN A 68 -4.98 18.53 -18.54
CA GLN A 68 -3.78 18.40 -17.70
C GLN A 68 -3.23 16.98 -17.70
N CYS A 69 -4.10 15.98 -17.84
CA CYS A 69 -3.73 14.57 -17.81
C CYS A 69 -3.52 13.96 -19.20
N ALA A 70 -3.76 14.72 -20.27
CA ALA A 70 -3.67 14.23 -21.65
C ALA A 70 -2.29 13.62 -21.98
N ALA A 71 -1.21 14.24 -21.50
CA ALA A 71 0.16 13.77 -21.72
C ALA A 71 0.66 12.79 -20.63
N VAL A 72 -0.11 12.56 -19.58
CA VAL A 72 0.23 11.65 -18.47
C VAL A 72 -0.31 10.26 -18.76
N ASN A 73 -1.64 10.13 -18.76
CA ASN A 73 -2.33 8.86 -18.99
C ASN A 73 -3.70 9.03 -19.67
N GLY A 74 -4.04 10.24 -20.14
CA GLY A 74 -5.34 10.52 -20.72
C GLY A 74 -6.51 10.47 -19.71
N GLY A 75 -6.21 10.47 -18.41
CA GLY A 75 -7.21 10.38 -17.35
C GLY A 75 -7.89 11.72 -17.01
N GLU A 76 -8.67 11.67 -15.94
CA GLU A 76 -9.34 12.82 -15.35
C GLU A 76 -8.50 13.35 -14.18
N LEU A 77 -8.26 14.67 -14.16
CA LEU A 77 -7.63 15.33 -13.04
C LEU A 77 -8.63 15.41 -11.90
N THR A 78 -8.34 14.70 -10.81
CA THR A 78 -9.19 14.63 -9.62
C THR A 78 -8.42 15.00 -8.36
N CYS A 79 -9.15 15.48 -7.35
CA CYS A 79 -8.64 15.59 -5.99
C CYS A 79 -9.07 14.37 -5.19
N CYS A 80 -8.11 13.71 -4.56
CA CYS A 80 -8.31 12.55 -3.70
C CYS A 80 -7.79 12.86 -2.30
N GLN A 81 -8.35 12.17 -1.30
CA GLN A 81 -7.88 12.34 0.07
C GLN A 81 -6.48 11.73 0.29
N ALA A 82 -6.23 10.56 -0.31
CA ALA A 82 -4.96 9.84 -0.21
C ALA A 82 -4.76 8.88 -1.40
N THR A 83 -3.59 8.26 -1.46
CA THR A 83 -3.26 7.18 -2.40
C THR A 83 -3.23 5.80 -1.74
N LEU A 84 -3.43 4.77 -2.56
CA LEU A 84 -3.39 3.36 -2.19
C LEU A 84 -2.60 2.57 -3.25
N ALA A 85 -1.74 1.66 -2.82
CA ALA A 85 -1.02 0.74 -3.70
C ALA A 85 -1.93 -0.42 -4.17
N GLY A 86 -1.77 -0.86 -5.41
CA GLY A 86 -2.67 -1.83 -6.06
C GLY A 86 -2.69 -3.24 -5.45
N ASP A 87 -1.69 -3.61 -4.64
CA ASP A 87 -1.61 -4.90 -3.95
C ASP A 87 -2.36 -4.96 -2.62
N LEU A 88 -2.99 -3.86 -2.20
CA LEU A 88 -3.81 -3.88 -0.99
C LEU A 88 -4.98 -4.86 -1.16
N PRO A 89 -5.25 -5.75 -0.18
CA PRO A 89 -6.23 -6.81 -0.32
C PRO A 89 -7.63 -6.35 -0.75
N LEU A 90 -8.04 -5.15 -0.32
CA LEU A 90 -9.31 -4.54 -0.74
C LEU A 90 -9.36 -4.28 -2.25
N LEU A 91 -8.27 -3.78 -2.83
CA LEU A 91 -8.20 -3.45 -4.25
C LEU A 91 -8.10 -4.71 -5.11
N VAL A 92 -7.33 -5.69 -4.66
CA VAL A 92 -7.26 -7.01 -5.31
C VAL A 92 -8.64 -7.66 -5.35
N TYR A 93 -9.37 -7.69 -4.23
CA TYR A 93 -10.72 -8.24 -4.17
C TYR A 93 -11.70 -7.54 -5.13
N LEU A 94 -11.64 -6.21 -5.22
CA LEU A 94 -12.47 -5.44 -6.14
C LEU A 94 -12.11 -5.74 -7.60
N ALA A 95 -10.81 -5.75 -7.92
CA ALA A 95 -10.32 -6.06 -9.26
C ALA A 95 -10.78 -7.45 -9.72
N GLU A 96 -10.64 -8.46 -8.85
CA GLU A 96 -11.14 -9.83 -9.09
C GLU A 96 -12.65 -9.86 -9.31
N THR A 97 -13.42 -9.10 -8.52
CA THR A 97 -14.88 -9.02 -8.63
C THR A 97 -15.33 -8.46 -9.98
N TYR A 98 -14.58 -7.50 -10.53
CA TYR A 98 -14.86 -6.87 -11.82
C TYR A 98 -14.07 -7.49 -13.00
N GLY A 99 -13.29 -8.54 -12.74
CA GLY A 99 -12.61 -9.35 -13.75
C GLY A 99 -11.37 -8.70 -14.39
N TYR A 100 -10.64 -7.85 -13.65
CA TYR A 100 -9.35 -7.30 -14.06
C TYR A 100 -8.29 -7.49 -12.96
N GLU A 101 -7.01 -7.28 -13.30
CA GLU A 101 -5.89 -7.29 -12.35
C GLU A 101 -5.35 -5.88 -12.12
N LEU A 102 -4.85 -5.64 -10.91
CA LEU A 102 -4.07 -4.46 -10.56
C LEU A 102 -2.61 -4.87 -10.39
N ASN A 103 -1.69 -4.08 -10.93
CA ASN A 103 -0.29 -4.20 -10.62
C ASN A 103 -0.05 -3.70 -9.18
N PRO A 104 0.82 -4.36 -8.39
CA PRO A 104 1.21 -3.86 -7.08
C PRO A 104 1.71 -2.41 -7.09
N ASN A 105 2.32 -1.97 -8.19
CA ASN A 105 2.84 -0.62 -8.35
C ASN A 105 1.79 0.38 -8.87
N ASP A 106 0.55 -0.06 -9.13
CA ASP A 106 -0.51 0.86 -9.52
C ASP A 106 -0.85 1.78 -8.36
N VAL A 107 -0.83 3.08 -8.63
CA VAL A 107 -1.30 4.10 -7.69
C VAL A 107 -2.80 4.26 -7.90
N ASN A 108 -3.54 4.24 -6.81
CA ASN A 108 -5.00 4.41 -6.79
C ASN A 108 -5.35 5.52 -5.82
N GLY A 109 -6.45 6.24 -6.04
CA GLY A 109 -6.92 7.30 -5.15
C GLY A 109 -8.12 6.84 -4.31
N ILE A 110 -8.18 7.24 -3.05
CA ILE A 110 -9.35 7.04 -2.19
C ILE A 110 -10.05 8.36 -1.92
N TYR A 111 -11.38 8.32 -1.85
CA TYR A 111 -12.22 9.48 -1.56
C TYR A 111 -11.97 10.63 -2.55
N CYS A 112 -12.23 10.36 -3.83
CA CYS A 112 -11.91 11.21 -4.96
C CYS A 112 -13.15 11.91 -5.54
N GLY A 113 -12.96 13.03 -6.23
CA GLY A 113 -14.04 13.71 -6.99
C GLY A 113 -15.06 14.49 -6.15
N VAL A 114 -15.00 14.39 -4.82
CA VAL A 114 -15.83 15.19 -3.90
C VAL A 114 -15.22 16.55 -3.61
N LEU A 115 -13.89 16.61 -3.60
CA LEU A 115 -13.13 17.81 -3.25
C LEU A 115 -12.77 18.61 -4.51
N PRO A 116 -12.79 19.95 -4.45
CA PRO A 116 -12.44 20.78 -5.58
C PRO A 116 -10.96 20.63 -5.94
N VAL A 117 -10.67 20.34 -7.20
CA VAL A 117 -9.30 20.22 -7.73
C VAL A 117 -8.50 21.51 -7.55
N SER A 118 -9.13 22.69 -7.62
CA SER A 118 -8.47 23.99 -7.50
C SER A 118 -7.90 24.26 -6.10
N SER A 119 -8.54 23.75 -5.05
CA SER A 119 -8.18 23.94 -3.65
C SER A 119 -7.99 22.59 -2.93
N CYS A 120 -7.50 21.60 -3.67
CA CYS A 120 -7.38 20.23 -3.21
C CYS A 120 -6.57 20.14 -1.91
N PRO A 121 -7.19 19.76 -0.76
CA PRO A 121 -6.49 19.63 0.51
C PRO A 121 -5.73 18.31 0.64
N GLY A 122 -5.95 17.37 -0.28
CA GLY A 122 -5.25 16.10 -0.38
C GLY A 122 -4.27 16.09 -1.55
N VAL A 123 -4.37 15.05 -2.37
CA VAL A 123 -3.48 14.81 -3.51
C VAL A 123 -4.23 14.97 -4.82
N LYS A 124 -3.63 15.69 -5.76
CA LYS A 124 -4.15 15.78 -7.13
C LYS A 124 -3.58 14.62 -7.93
N LEU A 125 -4.44 13.92 -8.65
CA LEU A 125 -4.07 12.74 -9.44
C LEU A 125 -4.74 12.78 -10.80
N CYS A 126 -4.03 12.28 -11.81
CA CYS A 126 -4.59 11.93 -13.11
C CYS A 126 -5.03 10.48 -13.09
N CYS A 127 -6.33 10.20 -13.04
CA CYS A 127 -6.85 8.83 -12.92
C CYS A 127 -7.67 8.41 -14.13
N GLN A 128 -7.44 7.20 -14.64
CA GLN A 128 -8.13 6.72 -15.84
C GLN A 128 -9.47 6.05 -15.55
N VAL A 129 -9.69 5.56 -14.33
CA VAL A 129 -10.96 4.98 -13.87
C VAL A 129 -11.54 5.85 -12.76
N THR A 130 -12.68 6.49 -13.04
CA THR A 130 -13.38 7.38 -12.10
C THR A 130 -14.84 7.00 -11.87
N ALA A 131 -15.36 5.96 -12.52
CA ALA A 131 -16.74 5.50 -12.32
C ALA A 131 -17.01 4.97 -10.90
N LEU A 132 -15.96 4.63 -10.15
CA LEU A 132 -16.03 4.17 -8.75
C LEU A 132 -15.94 5.33 -7.74
N ASN A 133 -15.88 6.57 -8.23
CA ASN A 133 -15.97 7.75 -7.38
C ASN A 133 -17.35 7.82 -6.70
N PRO A 134 -17.40 8.31 -5.45
CA PRO A 134 -16.30 8.94 -4.73
C PRO A 134 -15.38 7.96 -4.01
N LEU A 135 -15.70 6.67 -3.94
CA LEU A 135 -14.94 5.73 -3.10
C LEU A 135 -13.50 5.57 -3.58
N LEU A 136 -13.33 5.37 -4.89
CA LEU A 136 -12.08 4.89 -5.44
C LEU A 136 -11.87 5.41 -6.86
N SER A 137 -10.64 5.86 -7.15
CA SER A 137 -10.14 6.08 -8.50
C SER A 137 -8.99 5.11 -8.76
N LEU A 138 -8.91 4.53 -9.95
CA LEU A 138 -7.86 3.56 -10.29
C LEU A 138 -6.95 4.05 -11.41
N PHE A 139 -5.77 3.43 -11.51
CA PHE A 139 -4.75 3.71 -12.52
C PHE A 139 -4.37 5.20 -12.54
N CYS A 140 -4.05 5.71 -11.36
CA CYS A 140 -3.70 7.09 -11.12
C CYS A 140 -2.20 7.33 -11.31
N GLN A 141 -1.85 8.55 -11.71
CA GLN A 141 -0.46 9.04 -11.79
C GLN A 141 -0.42 10.50 -11.31
N ASP A 142 0.77 10.95 -10.91
CA ASP A 142 0.96 12.37 -10.56
C ASP A 142 0.70 13.25 -11.79
N PRO A 143 -0.02 14.38 -11.63
CA PRO A 143 -0.19 15.35 -12.71
C PRO A 143 1.15 16.03 -13.05
N PRO A 144 1.24 16.71 -14.22
CA PRO A 144 2.40 17.52 -14.53
C PRO A 144 2.62 18.62 -13.48
N LEU A 145 3.89 18.93 -13.21
CA LEU A 145 4.30 20.01 -12.30
C LEU A 145 3.87 21.40 -12.79
#